data_AF-B2WA50-F1
#
_entry.id   AF-B2WA50-F1
#
_cell.length_a   1.000
_cell.length_b   1.000
_cell.length_c   1.000
_cell.angle_alpha   90.00
_cell.angle_beta   90.00
_cell.angle_gamma   90.00
#
_symmetry.space_group_name_H-M   'P 1'
#
loop_
_entity.id
_entity.type
_entity.pdbx_description
1 polymer ?
#
loop_
_entity_poly.entity_id
_entity_poly.type
_entity_poly.pdbx_seq_one_letter_code
_entity_poly.pdbx_strand_id
1 'polypeptide(L)'
;MSFFKSNVDALTSPIYDRSLWVGKAIFGIVIMVYGYRWIRYRSQIVASQPGDKATRQLMQILAHNSVIHLASFMFYCFIIPLNLATVSKPKVRHWDNLYITLVTKGTNRETVKRSAATMRHIQSLSSRITFIVLTDEGSSVASLELGVKIVVVPKSFSPPTAKYKARALEYFRINQQLTDTDWVLHLDEETAHMNGDKELSYTTL
;
A
#
# COMPACT_ATOMS: atom_id res chain seq x y z
N MET A 1 10.75 -22.45 9.62
CA MET A 1 11.80 -23.37 9.13
C MET A 1 11.98 -23.33 7.60
N SER A 2 10.96 -22.98 6.80
CA SER A 2 11.07 -22.84 5.34
C SER A 2 11.88 -21.62 4.87
N PHE A 3 11.88 -20.52 5.64
CA PHE A 3 12.61 -19.28 5.29
C PHE A 3 14.13 -19.46 5.31
N PHE A 4 14.66 -20.25 6.26
CA PHE A 4 16.09 -20.58 6.32
C PHE A 4 16.51 -21.53 5.19
N LYS A 5 15.65 -22.50 4.85
CA LYS A 5 15.92 -23.46 3.78
C LYS A 5 15.96 -22.77 2.40
N SER A 6 15.03 -21.86 2.14
CA SER A 6 14.99 -21.01 0.93
C SER A 6 16.26 -20.17 0.72
N ASN A 7 16.86 -19.65 1.80
CA ASN A 7 18.07 -18.84 1.69
C ASN A 7 19.32 -19.70 1.48
N VAL A 8 19.36 -20.91 2.05
CA VAL A 8 20.44 -21.88 1.84
C VAL A 8 20.38 -22.48 0.43
N ASP A 9 19.18 -22.76 -0.09
CA ASP A 9 18.97 -23.31 -1.43
C ASP A 9 19.25 -22.26 -2.53
N ALA A 10 19.06 -20.97 -2.25
CA ALA A 10 19.47 -19.88 -3.14
C ALA A 10 21.00 -19.77 -3.27
N LEU A 11 21.73 -20.08 -2.20
CA LEU A 11 23.20 -20.08 -2.15
C LEU A 11 23.83 -21.27 -2.89
N THR A 12 23.09 -22.35 -3.13
CA THR A 12 23.58 -23.58 -3.78
C THR A 12 23.10 -23.76 -5.22
N SER A 13 22.25 -22.86 -5.74
CA SER A 13 21.77 -22.95 -7.13
C SER A 13 22.90 -22.70 -8.14
N PRO A 14 22.96 -23.45 -9.28
CA PRO A 14 24.03 -23.34 -10.28
C PRO A 14 24.02 -22.02 -11.08
N ILE A 15 23.11 -21.09 -10.73
CA ILE A 15 23.02 -19.72 -11.24
C ILE A 15 23.91 -18.77 -10.38
N TYR A 16 24.74 -19.31 -9.50
CA TYR A 16 25.79 -18.56 -8.79
C TYR A 16 27.04 -18.41 -9.66
N ASP A 17 27.00 -17.46 -10.59
CA ASP A 17 28.12 -17.17 -11.49
C ASP A 17 29.32 -16.61 -10.71
N ARG A 18 30.43 -17.37 -10.69
CA ARG A 18 31.70 -16.97 -10.06
C ARG A 18 32.23 -15.66 -10.66
N SER A 19 31.93 -15.35 -11.92
CA SER A 19 32.34 -14.11 -12.58
C SER A 19 31.72 -12.86 -11.92
N LEU A 20 30.46 -12.97 -11.49
CA LEU A 20 29.73 -11.92 -10.79
C LEU A 20 30.37 -11.63 -9.43
N TRP A 21 30.83 -12.67 -8.72
CA TRP A 21 31.53 -12.53 -7.44
C TRP A 21 32.90 -11.87 -7.59
N VAL A 22 33.65 -12.22 -8.64
CA VAL A 22 34.94 -11.58 -8.93
C VAL A 22 34.74 -10.10 -9.28
N GLY A 23 33.78 -9.77 -10.14
CA GLY A 23 33.47 -8.37 -10.48
C GLY A 23 33.02 -7.55 -9.27
N LYS A 24 32.18 -8.15 -8.44
CA LYS A 24 31.73 -7.60 -7.16
C LYS A 24 32.89 -7.36 -6.18
N ALA A 25 33.80 -8.32 -6.03
CA ALA A 25 34.97 -8.19 -5.15
C ALA A 25 35.93 -7.09 -5.64
N ILE A 26 36.20 -7.02 -6.95
CA ILE A 26 37.03 -5.97 -7.56
C ILE A 26 36.38 -4.59 -7.31
N PHE A 27 35.07 -4.45 -7.53
CA PHE A 27 34.35 -3.21 -7.28
C PHE A 27 34.42 -2.76 -5.81
N GLY A 28 34.26 -3.70 -4.87
CA GLY A 28 34.43 -3.44 -3.44
C GLY A 28 35.84 -2.95 -3.08
N ILE A 29 36.88 -3.58 -3.64
CA ILE A 29 38.28 -3.17 -3.45
C ILE A 29 38.51 -1.76 -4.00
N VAL A 30 37.99 -1.46 -5.19
CA VAL A 30 38.09 -0.12 -5.80
C VAL A 30 37.44 0.94 -4.91
N ILE A 31 36.22 0.71 -4.42
CA ILE A 31 35.55 1.64 -3.50
C ILE A 31 36.38 1.84 -2.23
N MET A 32 36.93 0.77 -1.65
CA MET A 32 37.73 0.87 -0.43
C MET A 32 39.01 1.71 -0.65
N VAL A 33 39.72 1.48 -1.76
CA VAL A 33 40.95 2.22 -2.10
C VAL A 33 40.64 3.69 -2.39
N TYR A 34 39.62 3.98 -3.20
CA TYR A 34 39.23 5.36 -3.50
C TYR A 34 38.67 6.09 -2.27
N GLY A 35 37.86 5.41 -1.46
CA GLY A 35 37.35 5.93 -0.19
C GLY A 35 38.46 6.27 0.79
N TYR A 36 39.46 5.40 0.95
CA TYR A 36 40.63 5.66 1.79
C TYR A 36 41.45 6.86 1.28
N ARG A 37 41.71 6.94 -0.03
CA ARG A 37 42.41 8.10 -0.63
C ARG A 37 41.63 9.39 -0.43
N TRP A 38 40.30 9.35 -0.57
CA TRP A 38 39.43 10.50 -0.34
C TRP A 38 39.45 10.97 1.13
N ILE A 39 39.39 10.04 2.10
CA ILE A 39 39.53 10.36 3.53
C ILE A 39 40.86 11.09 3.78
N ARG A 40 41.96 10.56 3.25
CA ARG A 40 43.29 11.15 3.46
C ARG A 40 43.38 12.56 2.86
N TYR A 41 42.85 12.74 1.65
CA TYR A 41 42.79 14.04 0.99
C TYR A 41 41.93 15.06 1.77
N ARG A 42 40.72 14.66 2.20
CA ARG A 42 39.84 15.52 3.00
C ARG A 42 40.42 15.85 4.37
N SER A 43 41.09 14.90 5.03
CA SER A 43 41.75 15.11 6.32
C SER A 43 42.85 16.18 6.20
N GLN A 44 43.62 16.18 5.11
CA GLN A 44 44.63 17.20 4.82
C GLN A 44 44.00 18.59 4.59
N ILE A 45 42.91 18.66 3.82
CA ILE A 45 42.19 19.93 3.60
C ILE A 45 41.65 20.48 4.91
N VAL A 46 41.01 19.65 5.74
CA VAL A 46 40.46 20.08 7.04
C VAL A 46 41.57 20.52 8.00
N ALA A 47 42.74 19.87 7.95
CA ALA A 47 43.92 20.30 8.73
C ALA A 47 44.46 21.67 8.31
N SER A 48 44.32 22.03 7.02
CA SER A 48 44.73 23.34 6.48
C SER A 48 43.71 24.48 6.70
N GLN A 49 42.51 24.20 7.20
CA GLN A 49 41.49 25.23 7.44
C GLN A 49 41.82 26.10 8.67
N PRO A 50 41.65 27.42 8.59
CA PRO A 50 41.75 28.30 9.76
C PRO A 50 40.57 28.03 10.72
N GLY A 51 40.88 27.88 12.00
CA GLY A 51 39.89 27.59 13.04
C GLY A 51 40.51 26.95 14.27
N ASP A 52 39.76 26.95 15.37
CA ASP A 52 40.23 26.40 16.65
C ASP A 52 40.49 24.89 16.55
N LYS A 53 41.44 24.43 17.37
CA LYS A 53 41.86 23.02 17.42
C LYS A 53 40.67 22.08 17.65
N ALA A 54 39.71 22.49 18.48
CA ALA A 54 38.49 21.74 18.76
C ALA A 54 37.61 21.57 17.51
N THR A 55 37.41 22.65 16.74
CA THR A 55 36.62 22.63 15.50
C THR A 55 37.24 21.72 14.44
N ARG A 56 38.57 21.75 14.30
CA ARG A 56 39.29 20.84 13.38
C ARG A 56 39.18 19.38 13.79
N GLN A 57 39.27 19.07 15.08
CA GLN A 57 39.08 17.71 15.60
C GLN A 57 37.67 17.20 15.37
N LEU A 58 36.65 18.04 15.64
CA LEU A 58 35.25 17.68 15.40
C LEU A 58 34.98 17.38 13.91
N MET A 59 35.49 18.23 13.01
CA MET A 59 35.35 18.02 11.56
C MET A 59 36.06 16.73 11.09
N GLN A 60 37.21 16.39 11.67
CA GLN A 60 37.90 15.14 11.36
C GLN A 60 37.09 13.92 11.80
N ILE A 61 36.47 13.95 12.98
CA ILE A 61 35.63 12.87 13.50
C ILE A 61 34.38 12.68 12.62
N LEU A 62 33.69 13.77 12.27
CA LEU A 62 32.51 13.72 11.39
C LEU A 62 32.85 13.19 9.99
N ALA A 63 33.98 13.61 9.42
CA ALA A 63 34.46 13.10 8.14
C ALA A 63 34.80 11.60 8.19
N HIS A 64 35.39 11.11 9.29
CA HIS A 64 35.66 9.68 9.46
C HIS A 64 34.37 8.87 9.58
N ASN A 65 33.44 9.30 10.43
CA ASN A 65 32.19 8.59 10.68
C ASN A 65 31.31 8.52 9.42
N SER A 66 31.21 9.62 8.66
CA SER A 66 30.42 9.62 7.42
C SER A 66 30.94 8.62 6.38
N VAL A 67 32.27 8.45 6.27
CA VAL A 67 32.84 7.47 5.33
C VAL A 67 32.66 6.04 5.83
N ILE A 68 32.78 5.80 7.15
CA ILE A 68 32.47 4.48 7.73
C ILE A 68 31.02 4.11 7.46
N HIS A 69 30.07 5.01 7.72
CA HIS A 69 28.65 4.76 7.45
C HIS A 69 28.36 4.52 5.96
N LEU A 70 29.00 5.27 5.06
CA LEU A 70 28.84 5.05 3.62
C LEU A 70 29.41 3.69 3.19
N ALA A 71 30.58 3.31 3.71
CA ALA A 71 31.17 2.00 3.45
C ALA A 71 30.31 0.86 4.00
N SER A 72 29.78 1.00 5.22
CA SER A 72 28.85 0.03 5.82
C SER A 72 27.55 -0.09 5.04
N PHE A 73 26.99 1.03 4.56
CA PHE A 73 25.77 1.02 3.73
C PHE A 73 26.03 0.32 2.39
N MET A 74 27.13 0.63 1.72
CA MET A 74 27.52 -0.02 0.45
C MET A 74 27.78 -1.52 0.65
N PHE A 75 28.42 -1.91 1.75
CA PHE A 75 28.62 -3.31 2.12
C PHE A 75 27.30 -4.03 2.42
N TYR A 76 26.37 -3.37 3.08
CA TYR A 76 25.03 -3.89 3.36
C TYR A 76 24.23 -4.12 2.07
N CYS A 77 24.24 -3.16 1.14
CA CYS A 77 23.64 -3.30 -0.19
C CYS A 77 24.29 -4.40 -1.04
N PHE A 78 25.53 -4.79 -0.71
CA PHE A 78 26.27 -5.81 -1.41
C PHE A 78 26.05 -7.22 -0.84
N ILE A 79 25.99 -7.34 0.49
CA ILE A 79 25.69 -8.60 1.19
C ILE A 79 24.23 -8.99 1.02
N ILE A 80 23.31 -8.02 1.02
CA ILE A 80 21.90 -8.30 0.78
C ILE A 80 21.72 -8.28 -0.73
N PRO A 81 21.60 -9.45 -1.40
CA PRO A 81 21.14 -9.45 -2.77
C PRO A 81 19.74 -8.86 -2.77
N LEU A 82 19.62 -7.61 -3.24
CA LEU A 82 18.31 -7.05 -3.59
C LEU A 82 17.84 -7.84 -4.81
N ASN A 83 17.25 -9.00 -4.56
CA ASN A 83 16.73 -9.86 -5.60
C ASN A 83 15.44 -9.23 -6.11
N LEU A 84 15.56 -8.16 -6.88
CA LEU A 84 14.45 -7.51 -7.59
C LEU A 84 13.74 -8.50 -8.53
N ALA A 85 14.42 -9.58 -8.93
CA ALA A 85 13.83 -10.67 -9.71
C ALA A 85 12.92 -11.61 -8.86
N THR A 86 12.97 -11.55 -7.53
CA THR A 86 11.99 -12.22 -6.64
C THR A 86 10.72 -11.41 -6.42
N VAL A 87 10.62 -10.20 -6.96
CA VAL A 87 9.31 -9.59 -7.17
C VAL A 87 8.66 -10.38 -8.31
N SER A 88 8.04 -11.50 -7.94
CA SER A 88 7.20 -12.26 -8.84
C SER A 88 6.25 -11.28 -9.52
N LYS A 89 6.17 -11.35 -10.85
CA LYS A 89 5.21 -10.54 -11.60
C LYS A 89 3.87 -10.65 -10.89
N PRO A 90 3.18 -9.53 -10.59
CA PRO A 90 1.95 -9.56 -9.83
C PRO A 90 1.03 -10.60 -10.48
N LYS A 91 0.64 -11.62 -9.72
CA LYS A 91 -0.20 -12.70 -10.22
C LYS A 91 -1.49 -12.04 -10.72
N VAL A 92 -1.66 -12.00 -12.04
CA VAL A 92 -2.88 -11.48 -12.67
C VAL A 92 -3.99 -12.44 -12.25
N ARG A 93 -4.90 -11.97 -11.39
CA ARG A 93 -6.08 -12.73 -11.00
C ARG A 93 -7.21 -12.36 -11.94
N HIS A 94 -7.86 -13.39 -12.48
CA HIS A 94 -9.13 -13.21 -13.16
C HIS A 94 -10.17 -12.75 -12.14
N TRP A 95 -11.08 -11.86 -12.56
CA TRP A 95 -12.19 -11.41 -11.75
C TRP A 95 -13.45 -11.28 -12.62
N ASP A 96 -14.58 -11.69 -12.05
CA ASP A 96 -15.84 -11.77 -12.76
C ASP A 96 -16.72 -10.56 -12.47
N ASN A 97 -17.03 -10.30 -11.20
CA ASN A 97 -17.86 -9.17 -10.79
C ASN A 97 -17.18 -8.32 -9.71
N LEU A 98 -17.48 -7.02 -9.72
CA LEU A 98 -17.10 -6.07 -8.69
C LEU A 98 -18.37 -5.50 -8.06
N TYR A 99 -18.63 -5.88 -6.82
CA TYR A 99 -19.72 -5.36 -6.01
C TYR A 99 -19.22 -4.23 -5.14
N ILE A 100 -19.73 -3.03 -5.37
CA ILE A 100 -19.45 -1.86 -4.53
C ILE A 100 -20.62 -1.73 -3.55
N THR A 101 -20.38 -1.97 -2.27
CA THR A 101 -21.43 -1.99 -1.24
C THR A 101 -21.36 -0.75 -0.36
N LEU A 102 -22.48 -0.03 -0.22
CA LEU A 102 -22.63 1.07 0.73
C LEU A 102 -23.53 0.63 1.87
N VAL A 103 -22.98 0.50 3.08
CA VAL A 103 -23.76 0.12 4.26
C VAL A 103 -24.22 1.37 5.00
N THR A 104 -25.53 1.57 5.09
CA THR A 104 -26.12 2.75 5.72
C THR A 104 -27.22 2.41 6.73
N LYS A 105 -27.23 3.16 7.83
CA LYS A 105 -28.34 3.16 8.80
C LYS A 105 -29.57 3.93 8.30
N GLY A 106 -29.45 4.64 7.17
CA GLY A 106 -30.53 5.45 6.60
C GLY A 106 -30.77 6.77 7.33
N THR A 107 -29.81 7.23 8.12
CA THR A 107 -29.85 8.51 8.83
C THR A 107 -29.67 9.69 7.89
N ASN A 108 -28.86 9.55 6.84
CA ASN A 108 -28.57 10.62 5.89
C ASN A 108 -28.97 10.25 4.44
N ARG A 109 -30.25 10.45 4.11
CA ARG A 109 -30.81 10.12 2.79
C ARG A 109 -30.12 10.84 1.64
N GLU A 110 -29.74 12.10 1.84
CA GLU A 110 -29.13 12.92 0.78
C GLU A 110 -27.71 12.47 0.44
N THR A 111 -26.94 12.03 1.43
CA THR A 111 -25.62 11.44 1.18
C THR A 111 -25.74 10.13 0.40
N VAL A 112 -26.71 9.28 0.73
CA VAL A 112 -26.96 8.03 -0.01
C VAL A 112 -27.42 8.31 -1.45
N LYS A 113 -28.31 9.28 -1.66
CA LYS A 113 -28.74 9.69 -3.02
C LYS A 113 -27.56 10.19 -3.85
N ARG A 114 -26.73 11.07 -3.31
CA ARG A 114 -25.53 11.58 -3.98
C ARG A 114 -24.57 10.45 -4.33
N SER A 115 -24.29 9.56 -3.38
CA SER A 115 -23.43 8.39 -3.59
C SER A 115 -23.95 7.49 -4.71
N ALA A 116 -25.26 7.21 -4.70
CA ALA A 116 -25.89 6.42 -5.75
C ALA A 116 -25.79 7.10 -7.12
N ALA A 117 -26.02 8.42 -7.20
CA ALA A 117 -25.90 9.17 -8.43
C ALA A 117 -24.47 9.11 -9.00
N THR A 118 -23.44 9.35 -8.18
CA THR A 118 -22.04 9.25 -8.59
C THR A 118 -21.70 7.84 -9.07
N MET A 119 -22.17 6.81 -8.36
CA MET A 119 -21.81 5.43 -8.68
C MET A 119 -22.50 4.89 -9.94
N ARG A 120 -23.64 5.46 -10.36
CA ARG A 120 -24.26 5.11 -11.65
C ARG A 120 -23.32 5.35 -12.83
N HIS A 121 -22.55 6.45 -12.79
CA HIS A 121 -21.53 6.70 -13.81
C HIS A 121 -20.47 5.60 -13.84
N ILE A 122 -20.04 5.11 -12.68
CA ILE A 122 -19.04 4.04 -12.59
C ILE A 122 -19.61 2.70 -13.08
N GLN A 123 -20.87 2.40 -12.77
CA GLN A 123 -21.55 1.21 -13.31
C GLN A 123 -21.63 1.22 -14.84
N SER A 124 -21.82 2.38 -15.46
CA SER A 124 -21.88 2.47 -16.92
C SER A 124 -20.56 2.12 -17.63
N LEU A 125 -19.43 2.09 -16.90
CA LEU A 125 -18.13 1.72 -17.47
C LEU A 125 -18.01 0.23 -17.79
N SER A 126 -18.72 -0.63 -17.04
CA SER A 126 -18.65 -2.09 -17.23
C SER A 126 -19.84 -2.77 -16.58
N SER A 127 -20.45 -3.71 -17.31
CA SER A 127 -21.54 -4.56 -16.81
C SER A 127 -21.13 -5.45 -15.63
N ARG A 128 -19.82 -5.61 -15.38
CA ARG A 128 -19.28 -6.37 -14.25
C ARG A 128 -19.31 -5.60 -12.93
N ILE A 129 -19.58 -4.29 -12.97
CA ILE A 129 -19.57 -3.43 -11.78
C ILE A 129 -21.01 -3.19 -11.32
N THR A 130 -21.31 -3.57 -10.08
CA THR A 130 -22.64 -3.37 -9.49
C THR A 130 -22.52 -2.61 -8.18
N PHE A 131 -23.26 -1.50 -8.04
CA PHE A 131 -23.39 -0.77 -6.78
C PHE A 131 -24.64 -1.21 -6.04
N ILE A 132 -24.47 -1.47 -4.75
CA ILE A 132 -25.50 -2.03 -3.88
C ILE A 132 -25.57 -1.22 -2.60
N VAL A 133 -26.74 -0.71 -2.27
CA VAL A 133 -26.99 -0.05 -1.00
C VAL A 133 -27.54 -1.08 -0.02
N LEU A 134 -26.83 -1.28 1.08
CA LEU A 134 -27.22 -2.17 2.18
C LEU A 134 -27.83 -1.34 3.29
N THR A 135 -29.07 -1.65 3.66
CA THR A 135 -29.77 -0.93 4.72
C THR A 135 -30.63 -1.85 5.56
N ASP A 136 -30.89 -1.48 6.80
CA ASP A 136 -31.75 -2.25 7.69
C ASP A 136 -33.24 -2.04 7.37
N GLU A 137 -34.05 -3.05 7.63
CA GLU A 137 -35.51 -2.97 7.51
C GLU A 137 -36.09 -1.85 8.41
N GLY A 138 -36.92 -0.99 7.81
CA GLY A 138 -37.46 0.22 8.44
C GLY A 138 -36.62 1.48 8.20
N SER A 139 -35.48 1.37 7.50
CA SER A 139 -34.71 2.51 7.05
C SER A 139 -35.50 3.36 6.05
N SER A 140 -35.39 4.68 6.20
CA SER A 140 -35.97 5.66 5.28
C SER A 140 -35.42 5.54 3.84
N VAL A 141 -34.27 4.88 3.68
CA VAL A 141 -33.62 4.61 2.39
C VAL A 141 -34.22 3.40 1.66
N ALA A 142 -34.84 2.46 2.38
CA ALA A 142 -35.35 1.22 1.80
C ALA A 142 -36.44 1.45 0.73
N SER A 143 -37.17 2.56 0.81
CA SER A 143 -38.21 2.96 -0.15
C SER A 143 -37.76 3.97 -1.20
N LEU A 144 -36.47 4.32 -1.25
CA LEU A 144 -35.95 5.27 -2.24
C LEU A 144 -35.74 4.61 -3.60
N GLU A 145 -36.21 5.25 -4.66
CA GLU A 145 -35.82 4.91 -6.02
C GLU A 145 -34.46 5.53 -6.35
N LEU A 146 -33.40 4.78 -6.09
CA LEU A 146 -32.01 5.22 -6.31
C LEU A 146 -31.43 4.76 -7.65
N GLY A 147 -32.20 4.07 -8.50
CA GLY A 147 -31.69 3.53 -9.77
C GLY A 147 -30.50 2.58 -9.60
N VAL A 148 -30.31 2.04 -8.39
CA VAL A 148 -29.26 1.09 -8.00
C VAL A 148 -29.91 0.02 -7.13
N LYS A 149 -29.28 -1.14 -7.01
CA LYS A 149 -29.83 -2.26 -6.23
C LYS A 149 -29.82 -1.91 -4.74
N ILE A 150 -30.96 -2.01 -4.08
CA ILE A 150 -31.08 -1.86 -2.63
C ILE A 150 -31.33 -3.24 -2.04
N VAL A 151 -30.52 -3.60 -1.04
CA VAL A 151 -30.68 -4.84 -0.29
C VAL A 151 -31.04 -4.47 1.14
N VAL A 152 -32.25 -4.86 1.53
CA VAL A 152 -32.80 -4.60 2.86
C VAL A 152 -32.52 -5.81 3.75
N VAL A 153 -31.89 -5.59 4.89
CA VAL A 153 -31.55 -6.62 5.86
C VAL A 153 -32.73 -6.80 6.82
N PRO A 154 -33.38 -7.98 6.84
CA PRO A 154 -34.51 -8.23 7.73
C PRO A 154 -34.11 -8.07 9.21
N LYS A 155 -35.02 -7.59 10.06
CA LYS A 155 -34.80 -7.54 11.52
C LYS A 155 -34.64 -8.93 12.12
N SER A 156 -35.28 -9.94 11.52
CA SER A 156 -35.17 -11.35 11.93
C SER A 156 -33.81 -11.97 11.67
N PHE A 157 -32.98 -11.38 10.79
CA PHE A 157 -31.64 -11.88 10.52
C PHE A 157 -30.68 -11.53 11.66
N SER A 158 -30.30 -12.52 12.46
CA SER A 158 -29.38 -12.36 13.59
C SER A 158 -28.26 -13.40 13.51
N PRO A 159 -27.12 -13.08 12.87
CA PRO A 159 -25.97 -13.97 12.83
C PRO A 159 -25.30 -14.04 14.22
N PRO A 160 -24.56 -15.13 14.54
CA PRO A 160 -24.07 -15.38 15.90
C PRO A 160 -23.08 -14.31 16.43
N THR A 161 -22.24 -13.76 15.55
CA THR A 161 -21.13 -12.88 15.92
C THR A 161 -21.22 -11.49 15.29
N ALA A 162 -21.89 -11.34 14.14
CA ALA A 162 -21.88 -10.10 13.37
C ALA A 162 -23.00 -9.15 13.83
N LYS A 163 -22.63 -7.93 14.25
CA LYS A 163 -23.57 -6.88 14.66
C LYS A 163 -23.51 -5.67 13.72
N TYR A 164 -24.59 -4.90 13.66
CA TYR A 164 -24.66 -3.63 12.93
C TYR A 164 -24.21 -3.74 11.46
N LYS A 165 -23.14 -3.02 11.04
CA LYS A 165 -22.62 -3.06 9.67
C LYS A 165 -22.15 -4.45 9.24
N ALA A 166 -21.50 -5.19 10.15
CA ALA A 166 -21.05 -6.55 9.87
C ALA A 166 -22.24 -7.50 9.64
N ARG A 167 -23.37 -7.29 10.32
CA ARG A 167 -24.61 -8.04 10.10
C ARG A 167 -25.12 -7.85 8.67
N ALA A 168 -25.14 -6.60 8.18
CA ALA A 168 -25.58 -6.29 6.84
C ALA A 168 -24.67 -6.90 5.76
N LEU A 169 -23.36 -6.86 5.98
CA LEU A 169 -22.39 -7.49 5.09
C LEU A 169 -22.50 -9.02 5.08
N GLU A 170 -22.75 -9.63 6.23
CA GLU A 170 -22.95 -11.08 6.32
C GLU A 170 -24.24 -11.51 5.61
N TYR A 171 -25.33 -10.75 5.77
CA TYR A 171 -26.56 -10.96 5.02
C TYR A 171 -26.31 -10.85 3.51
N PHE A 172 -25.56 -9.83 3.09
CA PHE A 172 -25.18 -9.64 1.69
C PHE A 172 -24.38 -10.82 1.12
N ARG A 173 -23.38 -11.29 1.88
CA ARG A 173 -22.54 -12.43 1.52
C ARG A 173 -23.37 -13.69 1.25
N ILE A 174 -24.31 -13.99 2.14
CA ILE A 174 -25.20 -15.15 2.02
C ILE A 174 -26.18 -14.97 0.84
N ASN A 175 -26.74 -13.76 0.70
CA ASN A 175 -27.77 -13.49 -0.30
C ASN A 175 -27.24 -13.41 -1.74
N GLN A 176 -26.01 -12.92 -1.96
CA GLN A 176 -25.43 -12.84 -3.31
C GLN A 176 -24.64 -14.06 -3.76
N GLN A 177 -24.40 -15.04 -2.88
CA GLN A 177 -23.67 -16.27 -3.24
C GLN A 177 -22.33 -15.97 -3.94
N LEU A 178 -21.54 -15.07 -3.35
CA LEU A 178 -20.27 -14.60 -3.92
C LEU A 178 -19.31 -15.76 -4.19
N THR A 179 -18.61 -15.68 -5.33
CA THR A 179 -17.59 -16.65 -5.75
C THR A 179 -16.17 -16.14 -5.46
N ASP A 180 -15.16 -17.01 -5.59
CA ASP A 180 -13.75 -16.67 -5.34
C ASP A 180 -13.15 -15.65 -6.34
N THR A 181 -13.83 -15.42 -7.46
CA THR A 181 -13.45 -14.45 -8.50
C THR A 181 -14.22 -13.13 -8.38
N ASP A 182 -15.18 -13.05 -7.46
CA ASP A 182 -15.93 -11.82 -7.19
C ASP A 182 -15.21 -10.94 -6.18
N TRP A 183 -15.24 -9.64 -6.44
CA TRP A 183 -14.64 -8.63 -5.59
C TRP A 183 -15.73 -7.83 -4.91
N VAL A 184 -15.57 -7.60 -3.60
CA VAL A 184 -16.47 -6.73 -2.84
C VAL A 184 -15.68 -5.54 -2.31
N LEU A 185 -16.04 -4.36 -2.76
CA LEU A 185 -15.54 -3.10 -2.25
C LEU A 185 -16.60 -2.49 -1.33
N HIS A 186 -16.36 -2.55 -0.04
CA HIS A 186 -17.20 -1.88 0.95
C HIS A 186 -16.80 -0.41 1.08
N LEU A 187 -17.77 0.49 0.88
CA LEU A 187 -17.65 1.93 1.12
C LEU A 187 -18.42 2.29 2.39
N ASP A 188 -17.75 3.05 3.26
CA ASP A 188 -18.41 3.60 4.43
C ASP A 188 -19.17 4.90 4.08
N GLU A 189 -20.29 5.15 4.76
CA GLU A 189 -21.14 6.34 4.58
C GLU A 189 -20.34 7.64 4.80
N GLU A 190 -19.39 7.63 5.74
CA GLU A 190 -18.46 8.73 6.05
C GLU A 190 -17.54 9.07 4.86
N THR A 191 -17.17 8.08 4.05
CA THR A 191 -16.25 8.27 2.91
C THR A 191 -16.95 9.00 1.76
N ALA A 192 -18.26 8.80 1.59
CA ALA A 192 -19.05 9.56 0.62
C ALA A 192 -19.27 11.02 1.03
N HIS A 193 -19.19 11.33 2.32
CA HIS A 193 -19.37 12.68 2.85
C HIS A 193 -18.21 13.61 2.45
N MET A 194 -16.97 13.08 2.40
CA MET A 194 -15.74 13.85 2.18
C MET A 194 -15.61 14.52 0.80
N ASN A 195 -16.37 14.09 -0.22
CA ASN A 195 -16.35 14.71 -1.54
C ASN A 195 -17.43 15.78 -1.75
N GLY A 196 -18.43 15.88 -0.87
CA GLY A 196 -19.51 16.85 -1.01
C GLY A 196 -19.19 18.25 -0.47
N ASP A 197 -18.28 18.34 0.50
CA ASP A 197 -18.00 19.60 1.21
C ASP A 197 -16.83 20.39 0.60
N LYS A 198 -16.07 19.81 -0.32
CA LYS A 198 -14.94 20.51 -0.98
C LYS A 198 -15.26 21.10 -2.34
N GLU A 199 -16.41 20.79 -2.93
CA GLU A 199 -16.82 21.34 -4.22
C GLU A 199 -17.70 22.60 -4.11
N LEU A 200 -18.16 22.96 -2.89
CA LEU A 200 -19.00 24.16 -2.66
C LEU A 200 -18.22 25.40 -2.17
N SER A 201 -16.89 25.36 -2.10
CA SER A 201 -16.06 26.54 -1.74
C SER A 201 -15.24 27.12 -2.89
N TYR A 202 -15.45 26.66 -4.13
CA TYR A 202 -14.80 27.24 -5.31
C TYR A 202 -15.80 27.58 -6.41
N THR A 203 -16.87 28.30 -6.11
CA THR A 203 -17.51 29.18 -7.10
C THR A 203 -18.30 30.27 -6.36
N THR A 204 -18.02 31.53 -6.70
CA THR A 204 -18.67 32.78 -6.26
C THR A 204 -18.19 33.37 -4.92
N LEU A 205 -16.99 33.97 -4.91
CA LEU A 205 -16.76 35.41 -5.08
C LEU A 205 -15.29 35.65 -5.45
#